data_AF-A0A7J2UT13-F1
#
_entry.id   AF-A0A7J2UT13-F1
#
_cell.length_a   1.000
_cell.length_b   1.000
_cell.length_c   1.000
_cell.angle_alpha   90.00
_cell.angle_beta   90.00
_cell.angle_gamma   90.00
#
_symmetry.space_group_name_H-M   'P 1'
#
loop_
_entity.id
_entity.type
_entity.pdbx_description
1 polymer ?
#
loop_
_entity_poly.entity_id
_entity_poly.type
_entity_poly.pdbx_seq_one_letter_code
_entity_poly.pdbx_strand_id
1 'polypeptide(L)'
;MKVLWHLLKEEYRFHVSFSSRFAFWTFPLFSMAGALLVVVSYFKITQSMEEERLRFMLDMLMFLYGLSVGGFAFMGREAITKRRGKYNFIVATPTFLPLRFNQTMLGLYLRDLTFYQVLIMLPLVIGGLVGLIFSPMTLVEAGMLFIPMVVSFILALSLSFLLSVVFVRSPLFFAAGGLLLVAWPVFVHVHFGDGALALPPYLITASAFAGDWAGAVFFLVVSLFTSLLMVLTAYMLVPRIWSDVTISKRNNIAGALNTFGNSVMGTLLSREYVELRRSWAALKMALSFTVPL
;
A
#
# COMPACT_ATOMS: atom_id res chain seq x y z
N MET A 1 -7.45 13.50 -18.04
CA MET A 1 -6.77 14.56 -17.24
C MET A 1 -7.69 15.26 -16.23
N LYS A 2 -8.84 15.84 -16.62
CA LYS A 2 -9.71 16.58 -15.67
C LYS A 2 -10.15 15.75 -14.45
N VAL A 3 -10.50 14.47 -14.64
CA VAL A 3 -10.93 13.57 -13.54
C VAL A 3 -9.83 13.30 -12.52
N LEU A 4 -8.59 13.02 -12.96
CA LEU A 4 -7.45 12.78 -12.07
C LEU A 4 -7.16 14.01 -11.19
N TRP A 5 -7.26 15.20 -11.76
CA TRP A 5 -7.09 16.45 -11.02
C TRP A 5 -8.14 16.64 -9.92
N HIS A 6 -9.40 16.32 -10.20
CA HIS A 6 -10.45 16.37 -9.18
C HIS A 6 -10.22 15.33 -8.07
N LEU A 7 -9.76 14.13 -8.43
CA LEU A 7 -9.38 13.09 -7.47
C LEU A 7 -8.20 13.51 -6.57
N LEU A 8 -7.17 14.16 -7.13
CA LEU A 8 -6.05 14.70 -6.34
C LEU A 8 -6.49 15.82 -5.39
N LYS A 9 -7.36 16.73 -5.85
CA LYS A 9 -7.94 17.78 -5.00
C LYS A 9 -8.77 17.20 -3.87
N GLU A 10 -9.51 16.14 -4.13
CA GLU A 10 -10.29 15.44 -3.12
C GLU A 10 -9.40 14.79 -2.06
N GLU A 11 -8.30 14.16 -2.47
CA GLU A 11 -7.32 13.56 -1.55
C GLU A 11 -6.69 14.61 -0.63
N TYR A 12 -6.28 15.75 -1.20
CA TYR A 12 -5.79 16.87 -0.42
C TYR A 12 -6.83 17.37 0.59
N ARG A 13 -8.08 17.56 0.17
CA ARG A 13 -9.18 18.00 1.05
C ARG A 13 -9.46 16.98 2.15
N PHE A 14 -9.38 15.69 1.83
CA PHE A 14 -9.53 14.61 2.79
C PHE A 14 -8.44 14.69 3.86
N HIS A 15 -7.16 14.73 3.48
CA HIS A 15 -6.07 14.84 4.44
C HIS A 15 -6.19 16.10 5.30
N VAL A 16 -6.47 17.26 4.72
CA VAL A 16 -6.67 18.53 5.45
C VAL A 16 -7.93 18.53 6.34
N SER A 17 -8.87 17.60 6.14
CA SER A 17 -10.02 17.45 7.04
C SER A 17 -9.71 16.58 8.26
N PHE A 18 -8.70 15.70 8.16
CA PHE A 18 -8.23 14.86 9.27
C PHE A 18 -7.05 15.47 10.02
N SER A 19 -6.16 16.18 9.32
CA SER A 19 -5.04 16.92 9.87
C SER A 19 -5.18 18.42 9.60
N SER A 20 -4.47 19.28 10.33
CA SER A 20 -4.41 20.70 9.96
C SER A 20 -3.70 20.89 8.61
N ARG A 21 -3.97 22.02 7.93
CA ARG A 21 -3.24 22.42 6.70
C ARG A 21 -1.74 22.48 6.92
N PHE A 22 -1.32 22.88 8.12
CA PHE A 22 0.08 22.94 8.50
C PHE A 22 0.69 21.54 8.61
N ALA A 23 0.03 20.63 9.35
CA ALA A 23 0.48 19.25 9.52
C ALA A 23 0.62 18.50 8.18
N PHE A 24 -0.25 18.81 7.20
CA PHE A 24 -0.15 18.23 5.86
C PHE A 24 1.19 18.55 5.18
N TRP A 25 1.66 19.80 5.26
CA TRP A 25 2.94 20.22 4.65
C TRP A 25 4.16 19.75 5.43
N THR A 26 4.00 19.41 6.71
CA THR A 26 5.09 18.88 7.51
C THR A 26 5.55 17.50 7.01
N PHE A 27 4.67 16.70 6.41
CA PHE A 27 5.03 15.37 5.85
C PHE A 27 6.11 15.46 4.75
N PRO A 28 5.93 16.23 3.65
CA PRO A 28 6.98 16.49 2.68
C PRO A 28 8.29 16.97 3.31
N LEU A 29 8.20 17.91 4.25
CA LEU A 29 9.36 18.49 4.91
C LEU A 29 10.13 17.46 5.74
N PHE A 30 9.45 16.59 6.47
CA PHE A 30 10.08 15.50 7.20
C PHE A 30 10.75 14.49 6.27
N SER A 31 10.11 14.15 5.14
CA SER A 31 10.71 13.25 4.16
C SER A 31 11.98 13.85 3.53
N MET A 32 11.95 15.15 3.22
CA MET A 32 13.08 15.89 2.69
C MET A 32 14.21 15.99 3.73
N ALA A 33 13.89 16.37 4.97
CA ALA A 33 14.85 16.48 6.06
C ALA A 33 15.48 15.11 6.39
N GLY A 34 14.68 14.04 6.42
CA GLY A 34 15.16 12.68 6.63
C GLY A 34 16.15 12.24 5.55
N ALA A 35 15.82 12.48 4.28
CA ALA A 35 16.71 12.15 3.16
C ALA A 35 18.02 12.95 3.20
N LEU A 36 17.93 14.24 3.52
CA LEU A 36 19.10 15.10 3.72
C LEU A 36 20.00 14.52 4.81
N LEU A 37 19.44 14.19 5.98
CA LEU A 37 20.20 13.64 7.09
C LEU A 37 20.87 12.30 6.75
N VAL A 38 20.18 11.44 5.99
CA VAL A 38 20.74 10.17 5.50
C VAL A 38 21.95 10.42 4.59
N VAL A 39 21.86 11.33 3.63
CA VAL A 39 22.96 11.62 2.70
C VAL A 39 24.13 12.31 3.39
N VAL A 40 23.86 13.27 4.28
CA VAL A 40 24.92 13.97 5.05
C VAL A 40 25.63 13.03 6.00
N SER A 41 24.89 12.09 6.60
CA SER A 41 25.45 11.13 7.56
C SER A 41 25.95 9.85 6.89
N TYR A 42 25.85 9.73 5.57
CA TYR A 42 26.06 8.49 4.83
C TYR A 42 27.38 7.79 5.19
N PHE A 43 28.50 8.51 5.12
CA PHE A 43 29.82 7.98 5.46
C PHE A 43 29.96 7.54 6.93
N LYS A 44 29.29 8.23 7.86
CA LYS A 44 29.29 7.83 9.27
C LYS A 44 28.47 6.56 9.48
N ILE A 45 27.36 6.42 8.75
CA ILE A 45 26.52 5.23 8.79
C ILE A 45 27.30 4.04 8.21
N THR A 46 27.93 4.19 7.05
CA THR A 46 28.67 3.10 6.39
C THR A 46 29.95 2.68 7.12
N GLN A 47 30.47 3.51 8.03
CA GLN A 47 31.55 3.12 8.96
C GLN A 47 31.09 2.15 10.06
N SER A 48 29.80 2.13 10.38
CA SER A 48 29.24 1.33 11.48
C SER A 48 28.36 0.17 11.01
N MET A 49 27.86 0.26 9.78
CA MET A 49 26.99 -0.73 9.17
C MET A 49 27.42 -0.94 7.71
N GLU A 50 27.32 -2.18 7.26
CA GLU A 50 27.57 -2.52 5.86
C GLU A 50 26.64 -1.77 4.91
N GLU A 51 27.19 -1.22 3.83
CA GLU A 51 26.47 -0.38 2.87
C GLU A 51 25.31 -1.12 2.21
N GLU A 52 25.52 -2.39 1.86
CA GLU A 52 24.48 -3.23 1.25
C GLU A 52 23.27 -3.38 2.18
N ARG A 53 23.53 -3.54 3.48
CA ARG A 53 22.48 -3.65 4.50
C ARG A 53 21.70 -2.35 4.65
N LEU A 54 22.38 -1.19 4.61
CA LEU A 54 21.71 0.12 4.64
C LEU A 54 20.71 0.25 3.48
N ARG A 55 21.18 -0.05 2.27
CA ARG A 55 20.38 0.06 1.04
C ARG A 55 19.19 -0.90 1.07
N PHE A 56 19.42 -2.15 1.44
CA PHE A 56 18.35 -3.14 1.61
C PHE A 56 17.28 -2.67 2.61
N MET A 57 17.68 -2.12 3.76
CA MET A 57 16.74 -1.61 4.76
C MET A 57 15.93 -0.42 4.25
N LEU A 58 16.56 0.49 3.51
CA LEU A 58 15.87 1.65 2.93
C LEU A 58 14.88 1.23 1.83
N ASP A 59 15.27 0.30 0.97
CA ASP A 59 14.39 -0.25 -0.07
C ASP A 59 13.20 -1.00 0.53
N MET A 60 13.44 -1.78 1.59
CA MET A 60 12.39 -2.49 2.32
C MET A 60 11.47 -1.54 3.09
N LEU A 61 12.01 -0.45 3.66
CA LEU A 61 11.20 0.58 4.30
C LEU A 61 10.25 1.24 3.29
N MET A 62 10.75 1.56 2.09
CA MET A 62 9.93 2.15 1.02
C MET A 62 8.92 1.15 0.44
N PHE A 63 9.29 -0.13 0.38
CA PHE A 63 8.38 -1.21 0.04
C PHE A 63 7.22 -1.31 1.03
N LEU A 64 7.51 -1.40 2.33
CA LEU A 64 6.50 -1.45 3.39
C LEU A 64 5.64 -0.19 3.42
N TYR A 65 6.24 0.96 3.16
CA TYR A 65 5.52 2.23 3.03
C TYR A 65 4.52 2.19 1.88
N GLY A 66 4.92 1.75 0.69
CA GLY A 66 4.04 1.60 -0.47
C GLY A 66 2.90 0.60 -0.24
N LEU A 67 3.19 -0.52 0.44
CA LEU A 67 2.17 -1.50 0.83
C LEU A 67 1.12 -0.88 1.77
N SER A 68 1.59 -0.15 2.77
CA SER A 68 0.75 0.51 3.78
C SER A 68 -0.19 1.53 3.12
N VAL A 69 0.37 2.41 2.29
CA VAL A 69 -0.38 3.43 1.57
C VAL A 69 -1.50 2.83 0.72
N GLY A 70 -1.19 1.78 -0.07
CA GLY A 70 -2.19 1.13 -0.90
C GLY A 70 -3.28 0.40 -0.09
N GLY A 71 -2.92 -0.21 1.05
CA GLY A 71 -3.85 -0.98 1.87
C GLY A 71 -4.85 -0.10 2.61
N PHE A 72 -4.37 1.01 3.19
CA PHE A 72 -5.22 1.98 3.88
C PHE A 72 -6.19 2.69 2.93
N ALA A 73 -5.80 2.93 1.67
CA ALA A 73 -6.66 3.59 0.70
C ALA A 73 -7.94 2.81 0.38
N PHE A 74 -7.90 1.47 0.44
CA PHE A 74 -9.06 0.62 0.13
C PHE A 74 -9.87 0.25 1.39
N MET A 75 -9.21 -0.27 2.43
CA MET A 75 -9.88 -0.68 3.66
C MET A 75 -10.37 0.52 4.49
N GLY A 76 -9.60 1.61 4.50
CA GLY A 76 -9.92 2.84 5.23
C GLY A 76 -11.11 3.58 4.63
N ARG A 77 -11.20 3.67 3.29
CA ARG A 77 -12.32 4.36 2.62
C ARG A 77 -13.63 3.65 2.82
N GLU A 78 -13.69 2.32 2.67
CA GLU A 78 -14.93 1.57 2.90
C GLU A 78 -15.40 1.66 4.36
N ALA A 79 -14.47 1.65 5.32
CA ALA A 79 -14.76 1.82 6.75
C ALA A 79 -15.24 3.25 7.08
N ILE A 80 -14.64 4.27 6.46
CA ILE A 80 -14.98 5.69 6.68
C ILE A 80 -16.31 6.04 6.02
N THR A 81 -16.59 5.56 4.81
CA THR A 81 -17.87 5.77 4.13
C THR A 81 -19.03 5.15 4.92
N LYS A 82 -18.80 3.99 5.57
CA LYS A 82 -19.79 3.36 6.46
C LYS A 82 -20.01 4.10 7.80
N ARG A 83 -18.99 4.77 8.35
CA ARG A 83 -19.09 5.50 9.64
C ARG A 83 -19.48 6.97 9.49
N ARG A 84 -19.10 7.62 8.39
CA ARG A 84 -19.38 9.04 8.10
C ARG A 84 -20.16 9.15 6.79
N GLY A 85 -21.42 8.73 6.80
CA GLY A 85 -22.33 8.77 5.65
C GLY A 85 -22.62 10.16 5.04
N LYS A 86 -22.01 11.24 5.57
CA LYS A 86 -22.07 12.61 5.03
C LYS A 86 -21.02 12.92 3.96
N TYR A 87 -19.91 12.16 3.89
CA TYR A 87 -18.87 12.39 2.88
C TYR A 87 -19.05 11.39 1.74
N ASN A 88 -19.88 11.74 0.77
CA ASN A 88 -19.92 11.06 -0.53
C ASN A 88 -18.63 11.39 -1.27
N PHE A 89 -17.62 10.54 -1.09
CA PHE A 89 -16.40 10.62 -1.89
C PHE A 89 -16.75 10.36 -3.38
N ILE A 90 -15.98 10.93 -4.32
CA ILE A 90 -16.00 10.54 -5.74
C ILE A 90 -15.56 9.05 -5.90
N VAL A 91 -15.11 8.44 -4.81
CA VAL A 91 -14.85 7.00 -4.69
C VAL A 91 -16.14 6.19 -4.46
N ALA A 92 -17.15 6.79 -3.82
CA ALA A 92 -18.48 6.19 -3.61
C ALA A 92 -19.45 6.49 -4.76
N THR A 93 -19.10 7.38 -5.69
CA THR A 93 -19.90 7.67 -6.89
C THR A 93 -20.01 6.56 -7.93
N PRO A 94 -19.19 5.49 -8.02
CA PRO A 94 -19.50 4.38 -8.94
C PRO A 94 -20.84 3.71 -8.63
N THR A 95 -21.32 3.83 -7.39
CA THR A 95 -22.62 3.33 -6.95
C THR A 95 -23.78 4.23 -7.41
N PHE A 96 -23.50 5.50 -7.77
CA PHE A 96 -24.51 6.52 -8.10
C PHE A 96 -24.38 7.10 -9.52
N LEU A 97 -23.23 6.96 -10.18
CA LEU A 97 -22.98 7.35 -11.57
C LEU A 97 -22.65 6.10 -12.41
N PRO A 98 -23.04 6.06 -13.70
CA PRO A 98 -22.76 4.95 -14.61
C PRO A 98 -21.30 4.93 -15.06
N LEU A 99 -20.36 4.89 -14.11
CA LEU A 99 -18.93 4.77 -14.34
C LEU A 99 -18.52 3.30 -14.20
N ARG A 100 -17.64 2.84 -15.09
CA ARG A 100 -17.11 1.47 -15.03
C ARG A 100 -16.22 1.34 -13.80
N PHE A 101 -16.51 0.36 -12.94
CA PHE A 101 -15.83 0.22 -11.66
C PHE A 101 -14.31 0.00 -11.78
N ASN A 102 -13.89 -0.72 -12.84
CA ASN A 102 -12.48 -0.91 -13.17
C ASN A 102 -11.73 0.40 -13.50
N GLN A 103 -12.38 1.36 -14.16
CA GLN A 103 -11.80 2.66 -14.46
C GLN A 103 -11.68 3.52 -13.20
N THR A 104 -12.66 3.44 -12.29
CA THR A 104 -12.55 4.14 -11.01
C THR A 104 -11.41 3.58 -10.18
N MET A 105 -11.30 2.27 -10.04
CA MET A 105 -10.22 1.61 -9.28
C MET A 105 -8.83 1.97 -9.82
N LEU A 106 -8.67 1.97 -11.14
CA LEU A 106 -7.42 2.42 -11.78
C LEU A 106 -7.18 3.92 -11.54
N GLY A 107 -8.22 4.75 -11.57
CA GLY A 107 -8.13 6.17 -11.24
C GLY A 107 -7.66 6.43 -9.80
N LEU A 108 -8.07 5.60 -8.84
CA LEU A 108 -7.60 5.67 -7.46
C LEU A 108 -6.13 5.28 -7.34
N TYR A 109 -5.73 4.18 -7.98
CA TYR A 109 -4.32 3.78 -8.04
C TYR A 109 -3.45 4.91 -8.62
N LEU A 110 -3.83 5.48 -9.77
CA LEU A 110 -3.09 6.57 -10.41
C LEU A 110 -3.05 7.84 -9.55
N ARG A 111 -4.15 8.15 -8.86
CA ARG A 111 -4.19 9.25 -7.90
C ARG A 111 -3.20 9.01 -6.78
N ASP A 112 -3.23 7.84 -6.15
CA ASP A 112 -2.37 7.53 -5.00
C ASP A 112 -0.89 7.50 -5.43
N LEU A 113 -0.59 6.85 -6.56
CA LEU A 113 0.74 6.86 -7.16
C LEU A 113 1.23 8.30 -7.37
N THR A 114 0.44 9.14 -8.04
CA THR A 114 0.85 10.53 -8.33
C THR A 114 0.97 11.35 -7.05
N PHE A 115 0.01 11.22 -6.13
CA PHE A 115 -0.08 12.01 -4.92
C PHE A 115 1.11 11.73 -4.01
N TYR A 116 1.40 10.45 -3.71
CA TYR A 116 2.50 10.10 -2.81
C TYR A 116 3.86 10.20 -3.49
N GLN A 117 3.95 10.01 -4.80
CA GLN A 117 5.19 10.29 -5.53
C GLN A 117 5.56 11.77 -5.45
N VAL A 118 4.59 12.67 -5.61
CA VAL A 118 4.83 14.12 -5.53
C VAL A 118 4.99 14.61 -4.09
N LEU A 119 4.19 14.07 -3.15
CA LEU A 119 4.15 14.57 -1.78
C LEU A 119 5.33 14.05 -0.94
N ILE A 120 5.85 12.87 -1.24
CA ILE A 120 6.86 12.21 -0.38
C ILE A 120 8.10 11.87 -1.16
N MET A 121 7.99 11.14 -2.27
CA MET A 121 9.18 10.66 -2.99
C MET A 121 9.96 11.82 -3.63
N LEU A 122 9.27 12.80 -4.20
CA LEU A 122 9.93 13.95 -4.82
C LEU A 122 10.66 14.83 -3.79
N PRO A 123 10.06 15.23 -2.66
CA PRO A 123 10.76 15.91 -1.58
C PRO A 123 11.90 15.07 -0.98
N LEU A 124 11.74 13.75 -0.88
CA LEU A 124 12.78 12.83 -0.44
C LEU A 124 14.00 12.89 -1.40
N VAL A 125 13.80 12.81 -2.71
CA VAL A 125 14.88 12.96 -3.70
C VAL A 125 15.51 14.35 -3.62
N ILE A 126 14.70 15.41 -3.52
CA ILE A 126 15.22 16.79 -3.38
C ILE A 126 16.08 16.92 -2.12
N GLY A 127 15.63 16.38 -0.99
CA GLY A 127 16.38 16.41 0.26
C GLY A 127 17.71 15.69 0.15
N GLY A 128 17.73 14.54 -0.53
CA GLY A 128 18.95 13.82 -0.84
C GLY A 128 19.92 14.62 -1.71
N LEU A 129 19.42 15.25 -2.78
CA LEU A 129 20.23 16.11 -3.67
C LEU A 129 20.81 17.32 -2.94
N VAL A 130 20.02 17.97 -2.07
CA VAL A 130 20.51 19.06 -1.20
C VAL A 130 21.57 18.54 -0.24
N GLY A 131 21.42 17.31 0.28
CA GLY A 131 22.40 16.65 1.12
C GLY A 131 23.78 16.47 0.47
N LEU A 132 23.85 16.35 -0.85
CA LEU A 132 25.12 16.25 -1.59
C LEU A 132 25.98 17.51 -1.48
N ILE A 133 25.39 18.67 -1.17
CA ILE A 133 26.15 19.91 -0.92
C ILE A 133 27.05 19.76 0.32
N PHE A 134 26.64 18.92 1.27
CA PHE A 134 27.29 18.75 2.57
C PHE A 134 27.93 17.36 2.74
N SER A 135 27.91 16.52 1.71
CA SER A 135 28.39 15.14 1.73
C SER A 135 29.40 14.89 0.60
N PRO A 136 30.45 14.08 0.79
CA PRO A 136 31.35 13.69 -0.30
C PRO A 136 30.73 12.71 -1.31
N MET A 137 29.46 12.33 -1.10
CA MET A 137 28.76 11.34 -1.91
C MET A 137 28.56 11.85 -3.34
N THR A 138 28.78 10.99 -4.34
CA THR A 138 28.62 11.38 -5.73
C THR A 138 27.15 11.41 -6.16
N LEU A 139 26.83 12.14 -7.24
CA LEU A 139 25.47 12.14 -7.81
C LEU A 139 25.04 10.75 -8.26
N VAL A 140 25.99 9.93 -8.72
CA VAL A 140 25.75 8.54 -9.13
C VAL A 140 25.37 7.68 -7.93
N GLU A 141 26.13 7.76 -6.83
CA GLU A 141 25.81 7.07 -5.57
C GLU A 141 24.43 7.47 -5.02
N ALA A 142 24.08 8.75 -5.13
CA ALA A 142 22.76 9.26 -4.78
C ALA A 142 21.67 8.65 -5.66
N GLY A 143 21.89 8.61 -6.97
CA GLY A 143 20.98 7.94 -7.91
C GLY A 143 20.79 6.46 -7.56
N MET A 144 21.88 5.75 -7.25
CA MET A 144 21.84 4.36 -6.81
C MET A 144 21.14 4.17 -5.47
N LEU A 145 21.01 5.20 -4.63
CA LEU A 145 20.26 5.12 -3.38
C LEU A 145 18.76 5.36 -3.62
N PHE A 146 18.41 6.40 -4.37
CA PHE A 146 17.03 6.88 -4.46
C PHE A 146 16.21 6.27 -5.59
N ILE A 147 16.82 5.88 -6.72
CA ILE A 147 16.08 5.24 -7.83
C ILE A 147 15.44 3.91 -7.39
N PRO A 148 16.17 2.98 -6.74
CA PRO A 148 15.59 1.74 -6.24
C PRO A 148 14.49 1.97 -5.22
N MET A 149 14.67 2.93 -4.31
CA MET A 149 13.65 3.32 -3.32
C MET A 149 12.33 3.73 -3.99
N VAL A 150 12.40 4.55 -5.03
CA VAL A 150 11.23 4.97 -5.82
C VAL A 150 10.59 3.76 -6.53
N VAL A 151 11.40 2.93 -7.17
CA VAL A 151 10.90 1.73 -7.87
C VAL A 151 10.27 0.73 -6.89
N SER A 152 10.86 0.56 -5.71
CA SER A 152 10.37 -0.26 -4.61
C SER A 152 8.99 0.21 -4.12
N PHE A 153 8.82 1.53 -3.95
CA PHE A 153 7.53 2.11 -3.62
C PHE A 153 6.46 1.83 -4.69
N ILE A 154 6.78 1.98 -5.98
CA ILE A 154 5.85 1.71 -7.08
C ILE A 154 5.45 0.24 -7.12
N LEU A 155 6.41 -0.66 -6.94
CA LEU A 155 6.18 -2.11 -6.92
C LEU A 155 5.27 -2.50 -5.76
N ALA A 156 5.54 -1.98 -4.56
CA ALA A 156 4.71 -2.19 -3.39
C ALA A 156 3.28 -1.66 -3.54
N LEU A 157 3.12 -0.46 -4.10
CA LEU A 157 1.80 0.14 -4.33
C LEU A 157 1.00 -0.68 -5.35
N SER A 158 1.66 -1.17 -6.40
CA SER A 158 1.07 -2.04 -7.43
C SER A 158 0.61 -3.38 -6.86
N LEU A 159 1.45 -3.98 -6.00
CA LEU A 159 1.12 -5.20 -5.27
C LEU A 159 -0.07 -4.99 -4.33
N SER A 160 -0.08 -3.89 -3.59
CA SER A 160 -1.19 -3.53 -2.68
C SER A 160 -2.51 -3.36 -3.44
N PHE A 161 -2.46 -2.73 -4.62
CA PHE A 161 -3.62 -2.62 -5.50
C PHE A 161 -4.13 -3.99 -5.97
N LEU A 162 -3.23 -4.88 -6.41
CA LEU A 162 -3.57 -6.25 -6.81
C LEU A 162 -4.22 -7.03 -5.65
N LEU A 163 -3.61 -7.02 -4.47
CA LEU A 163 -4.14 -7.71 -3.28
C LEU A 163 -5.53 -7.20 -2.93
N SER A 164 -5.75 -5.91 -3.04
CA SER A 164 -7.06 -5.32 -2.78
C SER A 164 -8.15 -5.84 -3.74
N VAL A 165 -7.83 -5.97 -5.03
CA VAL A 165 -8.76 -6.56 -6.00
C VAL A 165 -9.02 -8.04 -5.71
N VAL A 166 -7.97 -8.79 -5.34
CA VAL A 166 -8.07 -10.20 -4.95
C VAL A 166 -8.96 -10.35 -3.70
N PHE A 167 -8.85 -9.45 -2.72
CA PHE A 167 -9.70 -9.42 -1.52
C PHE A 167 -11.17 -9.32 -1.87
N VAL A 168 -11.53 -8.39 -2.76
CA VAL A 168 -12.92 -8.19 -3.20
C VAL A 168 -13.46 -9.45 -3.91
N ARG A 169 -12.62 -10.12 -4.70
CA ARG A 169 -13.03 -11.32 -5.45
C ARG A 169 -13.13 -12.56 -4.56
N SER A 170 -12.22 -12.71 -3.61
CA SER A 170 -12.09 -13.92 -2.80
C SER A 170 -11.23 -13.70 -1.54
N PRO A 171 -11.82 -13.78 -0.33
CA PRO A 171 -11.06 -13.59 0.90
C PRO A 171 -10.03 -14.71 1.14
N LEU A 172 -10.25 -15.91 0.59
CA LEU A 172 -9.30 -17.03 0.71
C LEU A 172 -8.00 -16.76 -0.04
N PHE A 173 -8.07 -16.32 -1.31
CA PHE A 173 -6.88 -16.00 -2.09
C PHE A 173 -6.15 -14.77 -1.53
N PHE A 174 -6.87 -13.83 -0.93
CA PHE A 174 -6.24 -12.74 -0.21
C PHE A 174 -5.50 -13.22 1.03
N ALA A 175 -6.10 -14.08 1.85
CA ALA A 175 -5.44 -14.67 3.01
C ALA A 175 -4.20 -15.48 2.60
N ALA A 176 -4.31 -16.29 1.55
CA ALA A 176 -3.18 -17.04 1.00
C ALA A 176 -2.08 -16.10 0.47
N GLY A 177 -2.43 -15.05 -0.28
CA GLY A 177 -1.48 -14.07 -0.80
C GLY A 177 -0.78 -13.28 0.32
N GLY A 178 -1.53 -12.82 1.33
CA GLY A 178 -0.97 -12.15 2.50
C GLY A 178 -0.06 -13.06 3.33
N LEU A 179 -0.44 -14.33 3.51
CA LEU A 179 0.40 -15.32 4.18
C LEU A 179 1.67 -15.60 3.39
N LEU A 180 1.60 -15.73 2.07
CA LEU A 180 2.77 -15.88 1.22
C LEU A 180 3.70 -14.66 1.31
N LEU A 181 3.17 -13.44 1.35
CA LEU A 181 3.99 -12.22 1.47
C LEU A 181 4.78 -12.14 2.77
N VAL A 182 4.33 -12.80 3.85
CA VAL A 182 5.04 -12.86 5.13
C VAL A 182 5.90 -14.10 5.24
N ALA A 183 5.36 -15.26 4.87
CA ALA A 183 6.02 -16.55 5.01
C ALA A 183 7.18 -16.71 4.02
N TRP A 184 7.05 -16.18 2.80
CA TRP A 184 8.10 -16.28 1.78
C TRP A 184 9.38 -15.57 2.21
N PRO A 185 9.35 -14.30 2.70
CA PRO A 185 10.55 -13.69 3.19
C PRO A 185 11.21 -14.43 4.37
N VAL A 186 10.40 -14.91 5.32
CA VAL A 186 10.94 -15.66 6.47
C VAL A 186 11.59 -16.97 6.00
N PHE A 187 10.92 -17.71 5.12
CA PHE A 187 11.45 -18.95 4.55
C PHE A 187 12.77 -18.73 3.83
N VAL A 188 12.84 -17.72 2.96
CA VAL A 188 14.03 -17.46 2.16
C VAL A 188 15.19 -16.98 3.04
N HIS A 189 14.94 -16.13 4.04
CA HIS A 189 15.97 -15.73 5.02
C HIS A 189 16.55 -16.94 5.77
N VAL A 190 15.69 -17.82 6.28
CA VAL A 190 16.10 -18.99 7.08
C VAL A 190 16.94 -19.98 6.25
N HIS A 191 16.61 -20.18 4.98
CA HIS A 191 17.24 -21.22 4.16
C HIS A 191 18.36 -20.73 3.24
N PHE A 192 18.36 -19.45 2.86
CA PHE A 192 19.28 -18.91 1.86
C PHE A 192 19.99 -17.62 2.30
N GLY A 193 19.69 -17.11 3.51
CA GLY A 193 20.28 -15.88 4.04
C GLY A 193 19.67 -14.59 3.47
N ASP A 194 20.18 -13.44 3.93
CA ASP A 194 19.63 -12.11 3.60
C ASP A 194 19.72 -11.77 2.10
N GLY A 195 20.78 -12.23 1.40
CA GLY A 195 20.98 -11.94 -0.02
C GLY A 195 19.94 -12.57 -0.95
N ALA A 196 19.28 -13.66 -0.52
CA ALA A 196 18.25 -14.33 -1.32
C ALA A 196 16.88 -13.64 -1.25
N LEU A 197 16.69 -12.71 -0.30
CA LEU A 197 15.50 -11.86 -0.18
C LEU A 197 15.51 -10.61 -1.03
N ALA A 198 16.54 -10.46 -1.87
CA ALA A 198 16.70 -9.35 -2.77
C ALA A 198 15.45 -9.13 -3.62
N LEU A 199 14.63 -8.16 -3.23
CA LEU A 199 13.57 -7.66 -4.08
C LEU A 199 14.21 -7.12 -5.37
N PRO A 200 13.55 -7.24 -6.53
CA PRO A 200 14.10 -6.76 -7.81
C PRO A 200 14.67 -5.32 -7.76
N PRO A 201 14.09 -4.35 -7.00
CA PRO A 201 14.69 -3.04 -6.81
C PRO A 201 16.07 -3.05 -6.13
N TYR A 202 16.28 -3.87 -5.10
CA TYR A 202 17.59 -3.98 -4.44
C TYR A 202 18.66 -4.52 -5.40
N LEU A 203 18.29 -5.46 -6.29
CA LEU A 203 19.19 -6.00 -7.31
C LEU A 203 19.70 -4.93 -8.30
N ILE A 204 18.98 -3.82 -8.48
CA ILE A 204 19.46 -2.65 -9.24
C ILE A 204 20.73 -2.10 -8.61
N THR A 205 20.76 -1.96 -7.28
CA THR A 205 21.94 -1.45 -6.56
C THR A 205 23.07 -2.45 -6.54
N ALA A 206 22.77 -3.72 -6.26
CA ALA A 206 23.77 -4.77 -6.15
C ALA A 206 24.52 -4.97 -7.48
N SER A 207 23.80 -4.98 -8.61
CA SER A 207 24.40 -5.09 -9.95
C SER A 207 25.18 -3.83 -10.35
N ALA A 208 24.67 -2.64 -10.06
CA ALA A 208 25.38 -1.40 -10.37
C ALA A 208 26.70 -1.27 -9.60
N PHE A 209 26.73 -1.72 -8.33
CA PHE A 209 27.94 -1.73 -7.51
C PHE A 209 28.96 -2.77 -7.96
N ALA A 210 28.49 -3.93 -8.44
CA ALA A 210 29.35 -4.92 -9.10
C ALA A 210 29.93 -4.44 -10.45
N GLY A 211 29.59 -3.23 -10.90
CA GLY A 211 29.99 -2.67 -12.19
C GLY A 211 29.16 -3.17 -13.37
N ASP A 212 28.15 -4.01 -13.12
CA ASP A 212 27.23 -4.53 -14.12
C ASP A 212 26.03 -3.59 -14.32
N TRP A 213 26.30 -2.50 -15.05
CA TRP A 213 25.26 -1.53 -15.43
C TRP A 213 24.17 -2.14 -16.32
N ALA A 214 24.48 -3.18 -17.09
CA ALA A 214 23.49 -3.88 -17.90
C ALA A 214 22.52 -4.65 -17.01
N GLY A 215 23.02 -5.34 -15.98
CA GLY A 215 22.23 -5.96 -14.92
C GLY A 215 21.35 -4.94 -14.18
N ALA A 216 21.89 -3.77 -13.83
CA ALA A 216 21.13 -2.74 -13.12
C ALA A 216 19.94 -2.24 -13.94
N VAL A 217 20.15 -1.97 -15.23
CA VAL A 217 19.08 -1.58 -16.16
C VAL A 217 18.09 -2.73 -16.35
N PHE A 218 18.55 -3.98 -16.46
CA PHE A 218 17.70 -5.15 -16.56
C PHE A 218 16.76 -5.27 -15.35
N PHE A 219 17.28 -5.20 -14.12
CA PHE A 219 16.47 -5.27 -12.91
C PHE A 219 15.52 -4.09 -12.75
N LEU A 220 15.90 -2.90 -13.19
CA LEU A 220 15.02 -1.75 -13.25
C LEU A 220 13.83 -2.02 -14.18
N VAL A 221 14.09 -2.51 -15.39
CA VAL A 221 13.05 -2.85 -16.37
C VAL A 221 12.15 -3.96 -15.83
N VAL A 222 12.72 -5.02 -15.24
CA VAL A 222 11.95 -6.11 -14.63
C VAL A 222 11.05 -5.60 -13.52
N SER A 223 11.54 -4.70 -12.65
CA SER A 223 10.76 -4.13 -11.55
C SER A 223 9.59 -3.27 -12.03
N LEU A 224 9.81 -2.45 -13.05
CA LEU A 224 8.74 -1.64 -13.65
C LEU A 224 7.75 -2.50 -14.43
N PHE A 225 8.23 -3.51 -15.16
CA PHE A 225 7.39 -4.44 -15.90
C PHE A 225 6.52 -5.30 -14.98
N THR A 226 7.08 -5.82 -13.88
CA THR A 226 6.32 -6.56 -12.86
C THR A 226 5.26 -5.68 -12.20
N SER A 227 5.60 -4.43 -11.86
CA SER A 227 4.63 -3.44 -11.36
C SER A 227 3.48 -3.21 -12.35
N LEU A 228 3.80 -3.02 -13.64
CA LEU A 228 2.81 -2.85 -14.69
C LEU A 228 1.92 -4.10 -14.85
N LEU A 229 2.49 -5.30 -14.83
CA LEU A 229 1.74 -6.56 -14.88
C LEU A 229 0.78 -6.69 -13.69
N MET A 230 1.20 -6.32 -12.48
CA MET A 230 0.31 -6.30 -11.30
C MET A 230 -0.87 -5.35 -11.49
N VAL A 231 -0.63 -4.14 -12.02
CA VAL A 231 -1.70 -3.18 -12.29
C VAL A 231 -2.65 -3.66 -13.39
N LEU A 232 -2.12 -4.24 -14.47
CA LEU A 232 -2.92 -4.77 -15.57
C LEU A 232 -3.78 -5.96 -15.14
N THR A 233 -3.19 -6.90 -14.41
CA THR A 233 -3.91 -8.07 -13.86
C THR A 233 -4.99 -7.62 -12.88
N ALA A 234 -4.69 -6.68 -11.97
CA ALA A 234 -5.67 -6.07 -11.10
C ALA A 234 -6.82 -5.43 -11.90
N TYR A 235 -6.52 -4.61 -12.91
CA TYR A 235 -7.53 -3.98 -13.76
C TYR A 235 -8.43 -4.99 -14.50
N MET A 236 -7.88 -6.11 -14.97
CA MET A 236 -8.64 -7.19 -15.61
C MET A 236 -9.51 -7.99 -14.61
N LEU A 237 -9.03 -8.15 -13.38
CA LEU A 237 -9.74 -8.86 -12.31
C LEU A 237 -10.92 -8.06 -11.74
N VAL A 238 -10.86 -6.72 -11.79
CA VAL A 238 -11.92 -5.84 -11.28
C VAL A 238 -13.21 -6.03 -12.10
N PRO A 239 -14.36 -6.31 -11.47
CA PRO A 239 -15.63 -6.41 -12.15
C PRO A 239 -16.01 -5.07 -12.81
N ARG A 240 -16.62 -5.10 -14.00
CA ARG A 240 -16.98 -3.87 -14.74
C ARG A 240 -18.14 -3.10 -14.11
N ILE A 241 -19.07 -3.82 -13.50
CA ILE A 241 -20.23 -3.30 -12.80
C ILE A 241 -20.06 -3.67 -11.33
N TRP A 242 -20.17 -2.68 -10.45
CA TRP A 242 -20.31 -2.94 -9.03
C TRP A 242 -21.71 -3.52 -8.81
N SER A 243 -21.85 -4.83 -8.91
CA SER A 243 -23.00 -5.48 -8.30
C SER A 243 -22.76 -5.36 -6.81
N ASP A 244 -23.63 -4.64 -6.08
CA ASP A 244 -23.80 -4.91 -4.67
C ASP A 244 -23.90 -6.43 -4.58
N VAL A 245 -22.90 -7.06 -3.98
CA VAL A 245 -22.94 -8.49 -3.71
C VAL A 245 -24.23 -8.64 -2.94
N THR A 246 -25.22 -9.19 -3.63
CA THR A 246 -26.56 -9.34 -3.13
C THR A 246 -26.38 -10.02 -1.78
N ILE A 247 -26.66 -9.25 -0.72
CA ILE A 247 -26.68 -9.69 0.67
C ILE A 247 -27.65 -10.89 0.83
N SER A 248 -28.39 -11.22 -0.24
CA SER A 248 -29.13 -12.46 -0.50
C SER A 248 -28.44 -13.76 -0.06
N LYS A 249 -27.12 -13.98 -0.25
CA LYS A 249 -26.51 -15.29 0.08
C LYS A 249 -26.11 -15.52 1.54
N ARG A 250 -26.32 -14.56 2.46
CA ARG A 250 -25.96 -14.73 3.89
C ARG A 250 -27.08 -14.42 4.88
N ASN A 251 -28.34 -14.41 4.44
CA ASN A 251 -29.47 -14.53 5.36
C ASN A 251 -29.63 -15.98 5.83
N ASN A 252 -28.60 -16.54 6.47
CA ASN A 252 -28.72 -17.82 7.17
C ASN A 252 -29.25 -17.61 8.59
N ILE A 253 -30.18 -16.66 8.76
CA ILE A 253 -30.94 -16.47 10.00
C ILE A 253 -31.69 -17.78 10.28
N ALA A 254 -32.21 -18.45 9.26
CA ALA A 254 -32.78 -19.79 9.36
C ALA A 254 -31.78 -20.82 9.94
N GLY A 255 -30.53 -20.83 9.45
CA GLY A 255 -29.48 -21.68 10.00
C GLY A 255 -29.11 -21.34 11.45
N ALA A 256 -29.09 -20.06 11.82
CA ALA A 256 -28.82 -19.61 13.19
C ALA A 256 -30.02 -19.86 14.14
N LEU A 257 -31.26 -19.80 13.64
CA LEU A 257 -32.47 -20.18 14.37
C LEU A 257 -32.50 -21.68 14.68
N ASN A 258 -31.95 -22.52 13.80
CA ASN A 258 -31.75 -23.95 14.10
C ASN A 258 -30.78 -24.18 15.27
N THR A 259 -29.81 -23.29 15.47
CA THR A 259 -28.83 -23.40 16.57
C THR A 259 -29.34 -22.81 17.88
N PHE A 260 -30.04 -21.68 17.83
CA PHE A 260 -30.49 -20.93 19.02
C PHE A 260 -31.97 -21.15 19.37
N GLY A 261 -32.69 -21.91 18.55
CA GLY A 261 -34.10 -22.22 18.72
C GLY A 261 -35.04 -21.10 18.27
N ASN A 262 -36.31 -21.46 18.02
CA ASN A 262 -37.32 -20.55 17.48
C ASN A 262 -38.07 -19.77 18.57
N SER A 263 -37.37 -19.40 19.65
CA SER A 263 -37.92 -18.57 20.73
C SER A 263 -37.69 -17.08 20.41
N VAL A 264 -38.37 -16.18 21.14
CA VAL A 264 -38.12 -14.73 21.04
C VAL A 264 -36.65 -14.42 21.30
N MET A 265 -36.06 -15.07 22.31
CA MET A 265 -34.64 -14.93 22.64
C MET A 265 -33.74 -15.54 21.56
N GLY A 266 -34.10 -16.70 21.01
CA GLY A 266 -33.37 -17.34 19.92
C GLY A 266 -33.37 -16.52 18.62
N THR A 267 -34.47 -15.81 18.34
CA THR A 267 -34.56 -14.86 17.23
C THR A 267 -33.62 -13.67 17.42
N LEU A 268 -33.58 -13.09 18.62
CA LEU A 268 -32.67 -11.99 18.94
C LEU A 268 -31.21 -12.42 18.87
N LEU A 269 -30.87 -13.57 19.46
CA LEU A 269 -29.51 -14.14 19.44
C LEU A 269 -29.07 -14.52 18.01
N SER A 270 -29.96 -15.10 17.21
CA SER A 270 -29.66 -15.43 15.81
C SER A 270 -29.38 -14.18 14.98
N ARG A 271 -30.12 -13.09 15.24
CA ARG A 271 -29.89 -11.79 14.61
C ARG A 271 -28.54 -11.21 15.02
N GLU A 272 -28.23 -11.14 16.31
CA GLU A 272 -26.95 -10.63 16.80
C GLU A 272 -25.78 -11.48 16.30
N TYR A 273 -25.91 -12.80 16.29
CA TYR A 273 -24.89 -13.71 15.76
C TYR A 273 -24.61 -13.47 14.28
N VAL A 274 -25.67 -13.32 13.46
CA VAL A 274 -25.53 -13.01 12.03
C VAL A 274 -24.92 -11.62 11.85
N GLU A 275 -25.30 -10.63 12.67
CA GLU A 275 -24.72 -9.28 12.62
C GLU A 275 -23.26 -9.22 13.07
N LEU A 276 -22.85 -9.97 14.10
CA LEU A 276 -21.46 -10.11 14.56
C LEU A 276 -20.59 -10.78 13.49
N ARG A 277 -21.11 -11.85 12.87
CA ARG A 277 -20.43 -12.56 11.78
C ARG A 277 -20.33 -11.72 10.51
N ARG A 278 -21.31 -10.85 10.25
CA ARG A 278 -21.32 -9.89 9.12
C ARG A 278 -20.32 -8.75 9.34
N SER A 279 -20.28 -8.21 10.55
CA SER A 279 -19.49 -7.02 10.88
C SER A 279 -18.02 -7.33 11.16
N TRP A 280 -17.66 -8.61 11.31
CA TRP A 280 -16.36 -9.06 11.83
C TRP A 280 -16.04 -8.40 13.18
N ALA A 281 -17.06 -8.02 13.95
CA ALA A 281 -16.89 -7.26 15.19
C ALA A 281 -16.07 -8.02 16.23
N ALA A 282 -16.23 -9.35 16.32
CA ALA A 282 -15.44 -10.19 17.21
C ALA A 282 -13.94 -10.13 16.86
N LEU A 283 -13.60 -10.19 15.56
CA LEU A 283 -12.22 -10.05 15.10
C LEU A 283 -11.69 -8.63 15.36
N LYS A 284 -12.53 -7.61 15.15
CA LYS A 284 -12.17 -6.20 15.41
C LYS A 284 -11.95 -5.92 16.90
N MET A 285 -12.76 -6.51 17.78
CA MET A 285 -12.59 -6.45 19.24
C MET A 285 -11.33 -7.19 19.66
N ALA A 286 -11.11 -8.41 19.16
CA ALA A 286 -9.89 -9.17 19.46
C ALA A 286 -8.63 -8.41 19.02
N LEU A 287 -8.63 -7.84 17.81
CA LEU A 287 -7.53 -7.02 17.31
C LEU A 287 -7.37 -5.71 18.06
N SER A 288 -8.45 -5.09 18.58
CA SER A 288 -8.31 -3.88 19.42
C SER A 288 -7.66 -4.16 20.77
N PHE A 289 -7.67 -5.40 21.25
CA PHE A 289 -6.90 -5.80 22.44
C PHE A 289 -5.43 -6.12 22.12
N THR A 290 -5.10 -6.33 20.84
CA THR A 290 -3.73 -6.70 20.43
C THR A 290 -2.92 -5.49 19.92
N VAL A 291 -3.59 -4.44 19.46
CA VAL A 291 -2.96 -3.17 19.07
C VAL A 291 -3.22 -2.15 20.19
N PRO A 292 -2.22 -1.81 21.02
CA PRO A 292 -2.38 -0.73 21.98
C PRO A 292 -2.53 0.59 21.19
N LEU A 293 -3.59 1.34 21.51
CA LEU A 293 -3.79 2.72 21.05
C LEU A 293 -2.70 3.63 21.59
#